data_AF-A0A8B4BV14-F1
#
_entry.id   AF-A0A8B4BV14-F1
#
_cell.length_a   1.000
_cell.length_b   1.000
_cell.length_c   1.000
_cell.angle_alpha   90.00
_cell.angle_beta   90.00
_cell.angle_gamma   90.00
#
_symmetry.space_group_name_H-M   'P 1'
#
loop_
_entity.id
_entity.type
_entity.pdbx_description
1 polymer ?
#
loop_
_entity_poly.entity_id
_entity_poly.type
_entity_poly.pdbx_seq_one_letter_code
_entity_poly.pdbx_strand_id
1 'polypeptide(L)'
;MIFSMACSVVSVLLLIYFSMALGKVTFRHKKIGGLWFVLFIILSSIFGYIDTEISQWIPYYLDLSTFHVVTPASYDDLLQMHYHIGGLYLNAVSKYVATNIASSVYHLALMIALFLGTGYLIEKKIDL
;
A
#
# COMPACT_ATOMS: atom_id res chain seq x y z
N MET A 1 -2.08 -15.24 2.02
CA MET A 1 -3.28 -14.51 1.54
C MET A 1 -4.02 -13.79 2.67
N ILE A 2 -4.47 -14.46 3.73
CA ILE A 2 -5.20 -13.77 4.84
C ILE A 2 -4.33 -12.70 5.54
N PHE A 3 -3.06 -13.01 5.82
CA PHE A 3 -2.14 -12.06 6.46
C PHE A 3 -1.90 -10.80 5.63
N SER A 4 -1.63 -10.94 4.33
CA SER A 4 -1.43 -9.80 3.43
C SER A 4 -2.68 -8.94 3.27
N MET A 5 -3.87 -9.57 3.26
CA MET A 5 -5.15 -8.85 3.25
C MET A 5 -5.36 -8.07 4.56
N ALA A 6 -5.07 -8.67 5.72
CA ALA A 6 -5.17 -8.00 7.01
C ALA A 6 -4.23 -6.78 7.11
N CYS A 7 -2.97 -6.92 6.67
CA CYS A 7 -2.03 -5.81 6.61
C CYS A 7 -2.52 -4.67 5.71
N SER A 8 -3.09 -4.99 4.54
CA SER A 8 -3.65 -3.99 3.64
C SER A 8 -4.80 -3.21 4.29
N VAL A 9 -5.72 -3.88 4.99
CA VAL A 9 -6.83 -3.22 5.70
C VAL A 9 -6.29 -2.27 6.77
N VAL A 10 -5.30 -2.72 7.55
CA VAL A 10 -4.66 -1.89 8.59
C VAL A 10 -3.99 -0.66 7.98
N SER A 11 -3.25 -0.82 6.88
CA SER A 11 -2.60 0.31 6.19
C SER A 11 -3.60 1.33 5.68
N VAL A 12 -4.73 0.89 5.12
CA VAL A 12 -5.81 1.80 4.67
C VAL A 12 -6.41 2.54 5.85
N LEU A 13 -6.71 1.85 6.96
CA LEU A 13 -7.23 2.48 8.18
C LEU A 13 -6.27 3.52 8.76
N LEU A 14 -4.97 3.22 8.78
CA LEU A 14 -3.95 4.17 9.23
C LEU A 14 -3.84 5.38 8.30
N LEU A 15 -3.88 5.17 6.99
CA LEU A 15 -3.84 6.24 6.01
C LEU A 15 -5.05 7.18 6.15
N ILE A 16 -6.23 6.58 6.33
CA ILE A 16 -7.47 7.27 6.66
C ILE A 16 -7.24 8.13 7.91
N TYR A 17 -6.86 7.51 9.02
CA TYR A 17 -6.71 8.21 10.30
C TYR A 17 -5.64 9.33 10.26
N PHE A 18 -4.50 9.06 9.62
CA PHE A 18 -3.43 10.02 9.40
C PHE A 18 -3.92 11.25 8.65
N SER A 19 -4.57 11.01 7.52
CA SER A 19 -5.10 12.10 6.73
C SER A 19 -6.14 12.89 7.57
N MET A 20 -6.89 12.24 8.48
CA MET A 20 -7.95 12.89 9.26
C MET A 20 -7.33 13.84 10.27
N ALA A 21 -6.28 13.38 10.94
CA ALA A 21 -5.47 14.21 11.82
C ALA A 21 -4.84 15.37 11.04
N LEU A 22 -4.24 15.10 9.88
CA LEU A 22 -3.59 16.10 9.03
C LEU A 22 -4.57 17.18 8.57
N GLY A 23 -5.71 16.80 8.01
CA GLY A 23 -6.73 17.73 7.54
C GLY A 23 -7.23 18.66 8.66
N LYS A 24 -7.37 18.13 9.88
CA LYS A 24 -7.74 18.94 11.04
C LYS A 24 -6.60 19.85 11.55
N VAL A 25 -5.33 19.52 11.36
CA VAL A 25 -4.18 20.36 11.75
C VAL A 25 -3.93 21.46 10.71
N THR A 26 -4.02 21.15 9.43
CA THR A 26 -3.79 22.09 8.33
C THR A 26 -4.89 23.15 8.23
N PHE A 27 -6.15 22.80 8.48
CA PHE A 27 -7.31 23.69 8.27
C PHE A 27 -8.03 24.06 9.57
N ARG A 28 -7.27 24.58 10.54
CA ARG A 28 -7.67 24.89 11.95
C ARG A 28 -9.01 25.63 12.13
N HIS A 29 -9.48 26.43 11.16
CA HIS A 29 -10.65 27.32 11.32
C HIS A 29 -11.81 27.13 10.34
N LYS A 30 -11.78 26.14 9.43
CA LYS A 30 -12.88 25.95 8.45
C LYS A 30 -13.68 24.69 8.77
N LYS A 31 -15.02 24.81 8.89
CA LYS A 31 -15.99 23.70 9.05
C LYS A 31 -16.11 22.82 7.78
N ILE A 32 -15.00 22.53 7.10
CA ILE A 32 -15.00 21.71 5.89
C ILE A 32 -14.67 20.29 6.30
N GLY A 33 -15.70 19.56 6.77
CA GLY A 33 -15.57 18.18 7.21
C GLY A 33 -15.11 17.20 6.12
N GLY A 34 -15.23 17.58 4.84
CA GLY A 34 -14.88 16.74 3.69
C GLY A 34 -13.47 16.91 3.12
N LEU A 35 -12.69 17.92 3.54
CA LEU A 35 -11.38 18.21 2.91
C LEU A 35 -10.36 17.10 3.20
N TRP A 36 -10.51 16.45 4.34
CA TRP A 36 -9.73 15.28 4.69
C TRP A 36 -9.86 14.15 3.64
N PHE A 37 -11.04 13.92 3.07
CA PHE A 37 -11.23 12.87 2.08
C PHE A 37 -10.42 13.15 0.79
N VAL A 38 -10.33 14.42 0.38
CA VAL A 38 -9.49 14.83 -0.76
C VAL A 38 -8.01 14.56 -0.47
N LEU A 39 -7.55 14.91 0.75
CA LEU A 39 -6.18 14.58 1.18
C LEU A 39 -5.93 13.07 1.16
N PHE A 40 -6.90 12.27 1.61
CA PHE A 40 -6.80 10.81 1.56
C PHE A 40 -6.62 10.29 0.13
N ILE A 41 -7.40 10.77 -0.83
CA ILE A 41 -7.27 10.36 -2.24
C ILE A 41 -5.88 10.73 -2.78
N ILE A 42 -5.41 11.94 -2.51
CA ILE A 42 -4.10 12.41 -2.98
C ILE A 42 -2.98 11.56 -2.38
N LEU A 43 -2.96 11.39 -1.06
CA LEU A 43 -1.97 10.57 -0.36
C LEU A 43 -2.02 9.11 -0.83
N SER A 44 -3.21 8.52 -0.99
CA SER A 44 -3.37 7.17 -1.49
C SER A 44 -2.79 7.01 -2.90
N SER A 45 -3.01 7.99 -3.77
CA SER A 45 -2.48 7.97 -5.14
C SER A 45 -0.96 8.08 -5.14
N ILE A 46 -0.39 8.96 -4.32
CA ILE A 46 1.06 9.15 -4.18
C ILE A 46 1.72 7.88 -3.65
N PHE A 47 1.21 7.29 -2.57
CA PHE A 47 1.78 6.09 -1.99
C PHE A 47 1.65 4.88 -2.92
N GLY A 48 0.53 4.77 -3.64
CA GLY A 48 0.37 3.74 -4.68
C GLY A 48 1.38 3.90 -5.81
N TYR A 49 1.61 5.13 -6.30
CA TYR A 49 2.59 5.40 -7.34
C TYR A 49 4.02 5.06 -6.89
N ILE A 50 4.40 5.45 -5.66
CA ILE A 50 5.71 5.14 -5.09
C ILE A 50 5.91 3.62 -4.97
N ASP A 51 4.90 2.88 -4.50
CA ASP A 51 4.99 1.41 -4.41
C ASP A 51 5.22 0.76 -5.79
N THR A 52 4.53 1.25 -6.82
CA THR A 52 4.73 0.74 -8.19
C THR A 52 6.13 1.02 -8.73
N GLU A 53 6.67 2.21 -8.51
CA GLU A 53 8.03 2.56 -8.92
C GLU A 53 9.07 1.73 -8.17
N ILE A 54 8.94 1.60 -6.84
CA ILE A 54 9.86 0.79 -6.02
C ILE A 54 9.88 -0.67 -6.49
N SER A 55 8.71 -1.23 -6.80
CA SER A 55 8.57 -2.60 -7.28
C SER A 55 9.26 -2.82 -8.63
N GLN A 56 9.20 -1.82 -9.52
CA GLN A 56 9.85 -1.87 -10.83
C GLN A 56 11.38 -1.71 -10.73
N TRP A 57 11.86 -0.84 -9.85
CA TRP A 57 13.28 -0.58 -9.66
C TRP A 57 14.00 -1.73 -8.93
N ILE A 58 13.28 -2.41 -8.03
CA ILE A 58 13.79 -3.53 -7.26
C ILE A 58 12.88 -4.74 -7.49
N PRO A 59 12.97 -5.40 -8.65
CA PRO A 59 12.11 -6.51 -9.01
C PRO A 59 12.67 -7.81 -8.40
N TYR A 60 12.78 -7.86 -7.07
CA TYR A 60 13.16 -9.08 -6.34
C TYR A 60 11.98 -9.53 -5.49
N TYR A 61 11.56 -10.77 -5.71
CA TYR A 61 10.43 -11.37 -5.04
C TYR A 61 10.91 -12.44 -4.07
N LEU A 62 10.27 -12.52 -2.91
CA LEU A 62 10.51 -13.59 -1.95
C LEU A 62 9.35 -14.56 -2.02
N ASP A 63 9.64 -15.83 -2.31
CA ASP A 63 8.66 -16.90 -2.20
C ASP A 63 8.47 -17.26 -0.73
N LEU A 64 7.26 -17.04 -0.19
CA LEU A 64 6.95 -17.29 1.21
C LEU A 64 6.80 -18.78 1.56
N SER A 65 6.78 -19.66 0.54
CA SER A 65 6.71 -21.11 0.75
C SER A 65 8.07 -21.77 0.86
N THR A 66 9.06 -21.25 0.13
CA THR A 66 10.41 -21.83 0.06
C THR A 66 11.49 -20.90 0.62
N PHE A 67 11.16 -19.64 0.94
CA PHE A 67 12.08 -18.58 1.37
C PHE A 67 13.23 -18.30 0.39
N HIS A 68 13.05 -18.67 -0.88
CA HIS A 68 14.01 -18.33 -1.94
C HIS A 68 13.68 -16.99 -2.59
N VAL A 69 14.73 -16.27 -3.00
CA VAL A 69 14.61 -15.05 -3.79
C VAL A 69 14.46 -15.43 -5.26
N VAL A 70 13.40 -14.94 -5.89
CA VAL A 70 13.03 -15.22 -7.28
C VAL A 70 13.05 -13.90 -8.05
N THR A 71 13.65 -13.92 -9.24
CA THR A 71 13.71 -12.79 -10.18
C THR A 71 12.63 -12.93 -11.27
N PRO A 72 12.23 -11.82 -11.94
CA PRO A 72 11.22 -11.79 -12.99
C PRO A 72 11.46 -12.77 -14.14
N ALA A 73 12.72 -13.03 -14.50
CA ALA A 73 13.07 -13.99 -15.54
C ALA A 73 12.71 -15.44 -15.17
N SER A 74 12.58 -15.75 -13.88
CA SER A 74 12.08 -17.02 -13.36
C SER A 74 10.56 -17.01 -13.15
N TYR A 75 9.90 -15.89 -13.48
CA TYR A 75 8.47 -15.60 -13.29
C TYR A 75 7.67 -15.62 -14.59
N ASP A 76 8.32 -15.67 -15.76
CA ASP A 76 7.66 -15.77 -17.06
C ASP A 76 6.78 -17.04 -17.18
N ASP A 77 7.00 -18.04 -16.32
CA ASP A 77 6.17 -19.25 -16.24
C ASP A 77 4.88 -19.07 -15.40
N LEU A 78 4.69 -17.90 -14.74
CA LEU A 78 3.61 -17.64 -13.78
C LEU A 78 2.49 -16.73 -14.30
N LEU A 79 2.72 -15.99 -15.38
CA LEU A 79 1.70 -15.15 -16.04
C LEU A 79 1.35 -15.73 -17.41
N GLN A 80 0.83 -16.96 -17.44
CA GLN A 80 0.17 -17.47 -18.64
C GLN A 80 -1.16 -16.74 -18.82
N MET A 81 -1.12 -15.61 -19.54
CA MET A 81 -2.30 -14.94 -20.06
C MET A 81 -2.91 -15.81 -21.16
N HIS A 82 -3.83 -16.70 -20.78
CA HIS A 82 -4.56 -17.52 -21.75
C HIS A 82 -5.69 -16.68 -22.38
N TYR A 83 -5.50 -16.25 -23.63
CA TYR A 83 -6.55 -15.59 -24.41
C TYR A 83 -7.62 -16.63 -24.80
N HIS A 84 -8.81 -16.54 -24.22
CA HIS A 84 -9.98 -17.30 -24.65
C HIS A 84 -10.96 -16.38 -25.40
N ILE A 85 -11.52 -16.87 -26.52
CA ILE A 85 -12.39 -16.12 -27.46
C ILE A 85 -13.80 -15.92 -26.85
N GLY A 86 -13.89 -15.20 -25.73
CA GLY A 86 -15.16 -14.99 -25.01
C GLY A 86 -15.16 -13.89 -23.94
N GLY A 87 -14.05 -13.21 -23.70
CA GLY A 87 -13.93 -12.13 -22.71
C GLY A 87 -12.69 -12.28 -21.84
N LEU A 88 -12.21 -11.17 -21.28
CA LEU A 88 -11.05 -11.13 -20.38
C LEU A 88 -11.41 -11.77 -19.04
N TYR A 89 -10.96 -13.01 -18.83
CA TYR A 89 -10.94 -13.66 -17.52
C TYR A 89 -9.52 -13.54 -16.93
N LEU A 90 -9.34 -12.64 -15.97
CA LEU A 90 -8.10 -12.55 -15.18
C LEU A 90 -8.11 -13.63 -14.08
N ASN A 91 -7.78 -14.87 -14.44
CA ASN A 91 -7.48 -15.90 -13.46
C ASN A 91 -5.99 -15.85 -13.10
N ALA A 92 -5.64 -14.93 -12.20
CA ALA A 92 -4.32 -14.96 -11.56
C ALA A 92 -4.30 -16.07 -10.49
N VAL A 93 -4.19 -17.33 -10.92
CA VAL A 93 -3.86 -18.43 -10.02
C VAL A 93 -2.35 -18.39 -9.83
N SER A 94 -1.86 -17.51 -8.94
CA SER A 94 -0.46 -17.58 -8.53
C SER A 94 -0.30 -18.83 -7.65
N LYS A 95 0.28 -19.90 -8.23
CA LYS A 95 0.67 -21.12 -7.50
C LYS A 95 1.67 -20.84 -6.38
N TYR A 96 2.33 -19.68 -6.45
CA TYR A 96 3.31 -19.20 -5.49
C TYR A 96 2.79 -17.94 -4.80
N VAL A 97 2.89 -17.90 -3.47
CA VAL A 97 2.66 -16.69 -2.69
C VAL A 97 4.00 -15.98 -2.60
N ALA A 98 4.30 -15.18 -3.60
CA ALA A 98 5.55 -14.44 -3.66
C ALA A 98 5.27 -12.94 -3.59
N THR A 99 6.07 -12.25 -2.78
CA THR A 99 5.88 -10.83 -2.46
C THR A 99 7.12 -10.06 -2.84
N ASN A 100 6.97 -8.89 -3.46
CA ASN A 100 8.12 -8.03 -3.74
C ASN A 100 8.74 -7.59 -2.40
N ILE A 101 10.04 -7.81 -2.25
CA ILE A 101 10.76 -7.54 -1.00
C ILE A 101 10.79 -6.04 -0.73
N ALA A 102 11.07 -5.24 -1.76
CA ALA A 102 11.14 -3.79 -1.64
C ALA A 102 9.79 -3.17 -1.32
N SER A 103 8.71 -3.58 -2.00
CA SER A 103 7.35 -3.18 -1.65
C SER A 103 7.00 -3.58 -0.22
N SER A 104 7.36 -4.79 0.20
CA SER A 104 7.06 -5.26 1.57
C SER A 104 7.74 -4.38 2.63
N VAL A 105 9.02 -4.02 2.41
CA VAL A 105 9.75 -3.09 3.29
C VAL A 105 9.15 -1.69 3.25
N TYR A 106 8.77 -1.21 2.05
CA TYR A 106 8.11 0.07 1.87
C TYR A 106 6.78 0.14 2.64
N HIS A 107 5.92 -0.88 2.52
CA HIS A 107 4.65 -0.95 3.24
C HIS A 107 4.85 -0.94 4.76
N LEU A 108 5.87 -1.64 5.26
CA LEU A 108 6.20 -1.63 6.69
C LEU A 108 6.69 -0.25 7.16
N ALA A 109 7.59 0.37 6.41
CA ALA A 109 8.08 1.72 6.71
C ALA A 109 6.95 2.75 6.65
N LEU A 110 6.07 2.65 5.65
CA LEU A 110 4.89 3.50 5.49
C LEU A 110 3.93 3.35 6.67
N MET A 111 3.67 2.12 7.13
CA MET A 111 2.82 1.87 8.29
C MET A 111 3.36 2.55 9.55
N ILE A 112 4.67 2.43 9.80
CA ILE A 112 5.35 3.09 10.93
C ILE A 112 5.26 4.61 10.78
N ALA A 113 5.55 5.14 9.58
CA ALA A 113 5.52 6.57 9.32
C ALA A 113 4.11 7.17 9.49
N LEU A 114 3.07 6.50 9.00
CA LEU A 114 1.69 6.91 9.18
C LEU A 114 1.28 6.86 10.65
N PHE A 115 1.65 5.79 11.38
CA PHE A 115 1.35 5.68 12.81
C PHE A 115 2.00 6.80 13.63
N LEU A 116 3.31 6.97 13.51
CA LEU A 116 4.07 8.01 14.21
C LEU A 116 3.64 9.42 13.79
N GLY A 117 3.47 9.64 12.48
CA GLY A 117 3.02 10.91 11.94
C GLY A 117 1.63 11.28 12.46
N THR A 118 0.74 10.32 12.62
CA THR A 118 -0.58 10.56 13.20
C THR A 118 -0.49 10.91 14.67
N GLY A 119 0.32 10.18 15.45
CA GLY A 119 0.56 10.47 16.86
C GLY A 119 1.07 11.90 17.07
N TYR A 120 2.08 12.29 16.29
CA TYR A 120 2.66 13.64 16.32
C TYR A 120 1.63 14.74 15.97
N LEU A 121 0.79 14.51 14.95
CA LEU A 121 -0.25 15.47 14.56
C LEU A 121 -1.34 15.63 15.63
N ILE A 122 -1.65 14.57 16.38
CA ILE A 122 -2.63 14.58 17.46
C ILE A 122 -2.08 15.30 18.68
N GLU A 123 -0.84 15.03 19.10
CA GLU A 123 -0.21 15.73 20.23
C GLU A 123 -0.18 17.24 20.01
N LYS A 124 0.15 17.67 18.79
CA LYS A 124 0.15 19.10 18.42
C LYS A 124 -1.25 19.74 18.47
N LYS A 125 -2.34 18.96 18.46
CA LYS A 125 -3.71 19.49 18.67
C LYS A 125 -4.08 19.69 20.13
N ILE A 126 -3.43 18.98 21.06
CA ILE A 126 -3.74 19.08 22.49
C ILE A 126 -3.21 20.41 23.06
N ASP A 127 -2.19 20.99 22.42
CA ASP A 127 -1.51 22.22 22.83
C ASP A 127 -2.05 23.51 22.15
N LEU A 128 -3.18 23.44 21.42
CA LEU A 128 -3.73 24.55 20.60
C LEU A 128 -5.16 24.98 20.93
#